data_AF-A0A6I1NTE2-F1
#
_entry.id   AF-A0A6I1NTE2-F1
#
_cell.length_a   1.000
_cell.length_b   1.000
_cell.length_c   1.000
_cell.angle_alpha   90.00
_cell.angle_beta   90.00
_cell.angle_gamma   90.00
#
_symmetry.space_group_name_H-M   'P 1'
#
loop_
_entity.id
_entity.type
_entity.pdbx_description
1 polymer ?
#
loop_
_entity_poly.entity_id
_entity_poly.type
_entity_poly.pdbx_seq_one_letter_code
_entity_poly.pdbx_strand_id
1 'polypeptide(L)'
;MATAQKKKPIWCIAITFADEDNNGFVTLGGAGWETQAEWEQQWQDIFVAPMGDADPANLIADKLDDAGDLIDEKRVNAETVERLLGRPLAELIAEGQAKTPFTMRQVLERHPELAVEFPGLAASAQS
;
A
#
# COMPACT_ATOMS: atom_id res chain seq x y z
N MET A 1 14.50 -27.03 -21.18
CA MET A 1 13.82 -26.57 -19.96
C MET A 1 14.55 -25.34 -19.47
N ALA A 2 13.92 -24.17 -19.50
CA ALA A 2 14.52 -22.95 -18.99
C ALA A 2 14.44 -22.98 -17.45
N THR A 3 15.58 -22.95 -16.78
CA THR A 3 15.64 -22.75 -15.33
C THR A 3 15.05 -21.40 -15.01
N ALA A 4 13.91 -21.36 -14.30
CA ALA A 4 13.41 -20.13 -13.72
C ALA A 4 14.50 -19.56 -12.82
N GLN A 5 15.13 -18.47 -13.24
CA GLN A 5 15.98 -17.68 -12.35
C GLN A 5 15.10 -17.26 -11.19
N LYS A 6 15.33 -17.82 -10.00
CA LYS A 6 14.75 -17.30 -8.77
C LYS A 6 15.16 -15.82 -8.69
N LYS A 7 14.19 -14.91 -8.85
CA LYS A 7 14.40 -13.50 -8.50
C LYS A 7 14.97 -13.49 -7.08
N LYS A 8 16.05 -12.74 -6.87
CA LYS A 8 16.53 -12.50 -5.51
C LYS A 8 15.36 -11.93 -4.69
N PRO A 9 15.15 -12.40 -3.46
CA PRO A 9 14.15 -11.79 -2.58
C PRO A 9 14.52 -10.31 -2.38
N ILE A 10 13.50 -9.44 -2.45
CA ILE A 10 13.64 -8.02 -2.17
C ILE A 10 12.99 -7.82 -0.80
N TRP A 11 13.77 -7.40 0.18
CA TRP A 11 13.25 -7.03 1.50
C TRP A 11 12.47 -5.74 1.36
N CYS A 12 11.26 -5.67 1.91
CA CYS A 12 10.33 -4.59 1.58
C CYS A 12 9.79 -3.89 2.84
N ILE A 13 9.60 -2.58 2.72
CA ILE A 13 8.73 -1.80 3.59
C ILE A 13 7.66 -1.20 2.69
N ALA A 14 6.42 -1.67 2.84
CA ALA A 14 5.28 -1.14 2.11
C ALA A 14 4.67 0.05 2.87
N ILE A 15 4.10 1.00 2.14
CA ILE A 15 3.44 2.17 2.72
C ILE A 15 1.95 2.11 2.37
N THR A 16 1.13 2.22 3.40
CA THR A 16 -0.33 2.23 3.31
C THR A 16 -0.86 3.53 3.91
N PHE A 17 -1.83 4.13 3.23
CA PHE A 17 -2.62 5.27 3.71
C PHE A 17 -4.02 4.81 4.07
N ALA A 18 -4.49 5.08 5.29
CA ALA A 18 -5.87 4.87 5.68
C ALA A 18 -6.71 6.06 5.24
N ASP A 19 -7.42 5.89 4.13
CA ASP A 19 -8.30 6.88 3.52
C ASP A 19 -9.68 6.80 4.18
N GLU A 20 -9.84 7.52 5.28
CA GLU A 20 -11.10 7.56 6.05
C GLU A 20 -12.25 8.16 5.23
N ASP A 21 -11.97 9.12 4.35
CA ASP A 21 -12.97 9.76 3.49
C ASP A 21 -13.62 8.74 2.54
N ASN A 22 -12.83 7.79 2.03
CA ASN A 22 -13.32 6.69 1.20
C ASN A 22 -13.55 5.38 1.97
N ASN A 23 -13.36 5.39 3.30
CA ASN A 23 -13.46 4.22 4.18
C ASN A 23 -12.64 3.02 3.67
N GLY A 24 -11.37 3.25 3.31
CA GLY A 24 -10.52 2.20 2.76
C GLY A 24 -9.02 2.41 3.00
N PHE A 25 -8.23 1.43 2.57
CA PHE A 25 -6.78 1.48 2.61
C PHE A 25 -6.23 1.61 1.19
N VAL A 26 -5.25 2.50 1.03
CA VAL A 26 -4.60 2.79 -0.23
C VAL A 26 -3.12 2.45 -0.11
N THR A 27 -2.65 1.50 -0.90
CA THR A 27 -1.21 1.22 -0.99
C THR A 27 -0.53 2.33 -1.80
N LEU A 28 0.38 3.05 -1.16
CA LEU A 28 1.14 4.15 -1.77
C LEU A 28 2.38 3.65 -2.52
N GLY A 29 2.87 2.46 -2.16
CA GLY A 29 4.02 1.82 -2.77
C GLY A 29 4.84 1.05 -1.74
N GLY A 30 6.10 0.76 -2.07
CA GLY A 30 7.06 0.16 -1.14
C GLY A 30 8.49 0.47 -1.53
N ALA A 31 9.34 0.55 -0.52
CA ALA A 31 10.79 0.64 -0.68
C ALA A 31 11.40 -0.75 -0.53
N GLY A 32 12.38 -1.07 -1.38
CA GLY A 32 12.98 -2.40 -1.47
C GLY A 32 14.50 -2.38 -1.29
N TRP A 33 15.05 -3.38 -0.62
CA TRP A 33 16.48 -3.55 -0.39
C TRP A 33 16.97 -4.94 -0.79
N GLU A 34 18.22 -5.01 -1.25
CA GLU A 34 18.85 -6.29 -1.63
C GLU A 34 19.29 -7.12 -0.43
N THR A 35 19.55 -6.48 0.70
CA THR A 35 20.06 -7.13 1.90
C THR A 35 19.16 -6.93 3.10
N GLN A 36 19.05 -7.96 3.95
CA GLN A 36 18.27 -7.90 5.18
C GLN A 36 18.83 -6.86 6.15
N ALA A 37 20.16 -6.69 6.18
CA ALA A 37 20.82 -5.74 7.08
C ALA A 37 20.47 -4.28 6.75
N GLU A 38 20.44 -3.91 5.47
CA GLU A 38 20.02 -2.57 5.05
C GLU A 38 18.54 -2.33 5.37
N TRP A 39 17.68 -3.30 5.08
CA TRP A 39 16.26 -3.24 5.41
C TRP A 39 16.01 -3.09 6.92
N GLU A 40 16.72 -3.85 7.76
CA GLU A 40 16.62 -3.73 9.22
C GLU A 40 17.07 -2.34 9.68
N GLN A 41 18.19 -1.84 9.15
CA GLN A 41 18.67 -0.50 9.47
C GLN A 41 17.64 0.57 9.10
N GLN A 42 17.07 0.49 7.89
CA GLN A 42 16.03 1.43 7.45
C GLN A 42 14.77 1.34 8.31
N TRP A 43 14.39 0.15 8.78
CA TRP A 43 13.28 -0.03 9.71
C TRP A 43 13.52 0.66 11.05
N GLN A 44 14.75 0.58 11.59
CA GLN A 44 15.12 1.25 12.84
C GLN A 44 15.16 2.79 12.67
N ASP A 45 15.55 3.28 11.48
CA ASP A 45 15.62 4.70 11.15
C ASP A 45 14.26 5.33 10.78
N ILE A 46 13.17 4.56 10.82
CA ILE A 46 11.81 5.10 10.66
C ILE A 46 11.46 5.93 11.89
N PHE A 47 11.09 7.19 11.64
CA PHE A 47 10.52 8.05 12.64
C PHE A 47 9.06 7.65 12.88
N VAL A 48 8.77 7.19 14.10
CA VAL A 48 7.41 6.85 14.51
C VAL A 48 6.66 8.13 14.82
N ALA A 49 5.48 8.27 14.23
CA ALA A 49 4.58 9.39 14.48
C ALA A 49 4.30 9.53 16.00
N PRO A 50 4.55 10.69 16.63
CA PRO A 50 4.44 10.85 18.08
C PRO A 50 3.01 10.70 18.60
N MET A 51 2.02 10.88 17.72
CA MET A 51 0.60 10.70 18.04
C MET A 51 0.12 9.25 17.82
N GLY A 52 0.95 8.35 17.29
CA GLY A 52 0.59 6.96 17.05
C GLY A 52 -0.68 6.84 16.20
N ASP A 53 -1.68 6.10 16.70
CA ASP A 53 -2.97 5.92 16.02
C ASP A 53 -3.82 7.20 15.96
N ALA A 54 -3.46 8.25 16.71
CA ALA A 54 -4.11 9.55 16.65
C ALA A 54 -3.43 10.51 15.67
N ASP A 55 -2.41 10.07 14.93
CA ASP A 55 -1.75 10.91 13.94
C ASP A 55 -2.68 11.17 12.74
N PRO A 56 -3.00 12.43 12.43
CA PRO A 56 -3.96 12.76 11.39
C PRO A 56 -3.47 12.43 9.97
N ALA A 57 -2.19 12.12 9.77
CA ALA A 57 -1.69 11.71 8.46
C ALA A 57 -2.17 10.30 8.07
N ASN A 58 -2.52 9.44 9.04
CA ASN A 58 -3.05 8.10 8.80
C ASN A 58 -2.15 7.22 7.90
N LEU A 59 -0.83 7.33 8.07
CA LEU A 59 0.17 6.59 7.31
C LEU A 59 0.74 5.43 8.11
N ILE A 60 0.90 4.29 7.45
CA ILE A 60 1.42 3.04 8.01
C ILE A 60 2.58 2.57 7.16
N ALA A 61 3.67 2.19 7.82
CA ALA A 61 4.77 1.46 7.22
C ALA A 61 4.71 -0.01 7.67
N ASP A 62 4.61 -0.91 6.70
CA ASP A 62 4.49 -2.35 6.89
C ASP A 62 5.82 -3.02 6.59
N LYS A 63 6.42 -3.68 7.58
CA LYS A 63 7.66 -4.45 7.42
C LYS A 63 7.32 -5.85 6.92
N LEU A 64 7.75 -6.17 5.70
CA LEU A 64 7.43 -7.45 5.05
C LEU A 64 8.65 -8.37 4.96
N ASP A 65 8.45 -9.67 5.17
CA ASP A 65 9.49 -10.68 4.96
C ASP A 65 9.73 -10.97 3.46
N ASP A 66 10.57 -11.97 3.18
CA ASP A 66 10.91 -12.38 1.82
C ASP A 66 9.77 -13.12 1.09
N ALA A 67 8.76 -13.59 1.82
CA ALA A 67 7.50 -14.11 1.27
C ALA A 67 6.47 -12.99 1.01
N GLY A 68 6.70 -11.79 1.54
CA GLY A 68 5.78 -10.66 1.50
C GLY A 68 4.78 -10.66 2.65
N ASP A 69 5.00 -11.49 3.68
CA ASP A 69 4.14 -11.54 4.85
C ASP A 69 4.50 -10.40 5.83
N LEU A 70 3.49 -9.84 6.47
CA LEU A 70 3.66 -8.78 7.46
C LEU A 70 4.34 -9.33 8.72
N ILE A 71 5.42 -8.68 9.13
CA ILE A 71 6.16 -8.99 10.36
C ILE A 71 5.89 -7.96 11.46
N ASP A 72 5.86 -6.69 11.10
CA ASP A 72 5.79 -5.56 12.03
C ASP A 72 5.21 -4.33 11.32
N GLU A 73 4.66 -3.38 12.06
CA GLU A 73 4.06 -2.15 11.52
C GLU A 73 4.40 -0.91 12.37
N LYS A 74 4.48 0.26 11.73
CA LYS A 74 4.71 1.54 12.39
C LYS A 74 3.82 2.63 11.81
N ARG A 75 3.26 3.47 12.68
CA ARG A 75 2.68 4.76 12.28
C ARG A 75 3.79 5.73 11.93
N VAL A 76 3.71 6.34 10.76
CA VAL A 76 4.77 7.22 10.23
C VAL A 76 4.20 8.57 9.82
N ASN A 77 5.08 9.55 9.63
CA ASN A 77 4.71 10.86 9.12
C ASN A 77 4.97 10.98 7.60
N ALA A 78 4.51 12.08 7.01
CA ALA A 78 4.71 12.37 5.59
C ALA A 78 6.19 12.36 5.17
N GLU A 79 7.07 12.99 5.96
CA GLU A 79 8.51 13.06 5.67
C GLU A 79 9.14 11.67 5.51
N THR A 80 8.76 10.71 6.36
CA THR A 80 9.24 9.33 6.27
C THR A 80 8.78 8.67 4.97
N VAL A 81 7.51 8.87 4.59
CA VAL A 81 6.96 8.30 3.35
C VAL A 81 7.66 8.88 2.12
N GLU A 82 7.82 10.21 2.07
CA GLU A 82 8.48 10.88 0.95
C GLU A 82 9.97 10.49 0.83
N ARG A 83 10.65 10.30 1.97
CA ARG A 83 12.02 9.79 2.00
C ARG A 83 12.12 8.36 1.44
N LEU A 84 11.23 7.47 1.88
CA LEU A 84 11.26 6.06 1.48
C LEU A 84 10.87 5.87 0.01
N LEU A 85 9.88 6.62 -0.48
CA LEU A 85 9.33 6.47 -1.83
C LEU A 85 9.91 7.46 -2.85
N GLY A 86 10.66 8.46 -2.40
CA GLY A 86 11.32 9.45 -3.27
C GLY A 86 10.35 10.36 -4.05
N ARG A 87 9.10 10.48 -3.58
CA ARG A 87 8.01 11.21 -4.27
C ARG A 87 7.15 11.96 -3.26
N PRO A 88 6.53 13.09 -3.64
CA PRO A 88 5.62 13.84 -2.77
C PRO A 88 4.42 13.00 -2.32
N LEU A 89 4.05 13.10 -1.05
CA LEU A 89 2.95 12.30 -0.47
C LEU A 89 1.62 12.55 -1.19
N ALA A 90 1.32 13.81 -1.52
CA ALA A 90 0.08 14.18 -2.18
C ALA A 90 -0.09 13.49 -3.55
N GLU A 91 1.01 13.33 -4.31
CA GLU A 91 0.98 12.60 -5.59
C GLU A 91 0.72 11.11 -5.38
N LEU A 92 1.38 10.52 -4.37
CA LEU A 92 1.23 9.11 -4.05
C LEU A 92 -0.21 8.78 -3.62
N ILE A 93 -0.81 9.62 -2.75
CA ILE A 93 -2.21 9.46 -2.32
C ILE A 93 -3.14 9.59 -3.51
N ALA A 94 -3.03 10.65 -4.32
CA ALA A 94 -3.89 10.85 -5.47
C ALA A 94 -3.80 9.70 -6.49
N GLU A 95 -2.58 9.22 -6.76
CA GLU A 95 -2.36 8.08 -7.66
C GLU A 95 -2.94 6.78 -7.08
N GLY A 96 -2.73 6.55 -5.78
CA GLY A 96 -3.25 5.38 -5.08
C GLY A 96 -4.78 5.36 -5.04
N GLN A 97 -5.42 6.48 -4.72
CA GLN A 97 -6.87 6.65 -4.76
C GLN A 97 -7.44 6.40 -6.16
N ALA A 98 -6.79 6.92 -7.21
CA ALA A 98 -7.21 6.68 -8.59
C ALA A 98 -7.09 5.20 -9.01
N LYS A 99 -6.24 4.42 -8.33
CA LYS A 99 -6.06 2.97 -8.58
C LYS A 99 -6.94 2.08 -7.72
N THR A 100 -7.47 2.61 -6.62
CA THR A 100 -8.20 1.83 -5.61
C THR A 100 -9.70 2.05 -5.78
N PRO A 101 -10.46 1.03 -6.21
CA PRO A 101 -11.91 1.12 -6.15
C PRO A 101 -12.37 0.86 -4.70
N PHE A 102 -13.07 1.82 -4.11
CA PHE A 102 -13.60 1.75 -2.74
C PHE A 102 -15.02 1.21 -2.68
N THR A 103 -15.74 1.21 -3.81
CA THR A 103 -17.12 0.72 -3.91
C THR A 103 -17.28 -0.27 -5.05
N MET A 104 -18.27 -1.16 -4.94
CA MET A 104 -18.62 -2.09 -6.02
C MET A 104 -18.96 -1.35 -7.32
N ARG A 105 -19.58 -0.17 -7.23
CA ARG A 105 -19.84 0.69 -8.39
C ARG A 105 -18.54 1.07 -9.10
N GLN A 106 -17.55 1.59 -8.37
CA GLN A 106 -16.26 1.96 -8.94
C GLN A 106 -15.51 0.76 -9.55
N VAL A 107 -15.61 -0.43 -8.93
CA VAL A 107 -15.06 -1.67 -9.51
C VAL A 107 -15.68 -1.93 -10.87
N LEU A 108 -17.01 -1.89 -10.98
CA LEU A 108 -17.73 -2.19 -12.22
C LEU A 108 -17.56 -1.12 -13.30
N GLU A 109 -17.43 0.16 -12.92
CA GLU A 109 -17.09 1.25 -13.84
C GLU A 109 -15.70 1.05 -14.47
N ARG A 110 -14.74 0.53 -13.71
CA ARG A 110 -13.39 0.25 -14.18
C ARG A 110 -13.29 -1.06 -14.96
N HIS A 111 -14.09 -2.05 -14.57
CA HIS A 111 -14.07 -3.42 -15.10
C HIS A 111 -15.48 -3.85 -15.54
N PRO A 112 -16.00 -3.29 -16.65
CA PRO A 112 -17.36 -3.57 -17.11
C PRO A 112 -17.57 -5.05 -17.48
N GLU A 113 -16.51 -5.79 -17.79
CA GLU A 113 -16.54 -7.24 -18.00
C GLU A 113 -17.07 -8.01 -16.78
N LEU A 114 -16.79 -7.53 -15.57
CA LEU A 114 -17.26 -8.17 -14.33
C LEU A 114 -18.76 -8.01 -14.14
N ALA A 115 -19.38 -6.96 -14.71
CA ALA A 115 -20.84 -6.81 -14.69
C ALA A 115 -21.53 -7.88 -15.55
N VAL A 116 -20.87 -8.32 -16.63
CA VAL A 116 -21.36 -9.36 -17.53
C VAL A 116 -21.20 -10.74 -16.90
N GLU A 117 -20.04 -11.00 -16.28
CA GLU A 117 -19.75 -12.29 -15.62
C GLU A 117 -20.54 -12.47 -14.31
N PHE A 118 -20.80 -11.38 -13.58
CA PHE A 118 -21.51 -11.41 -12.30
C PHE A 118 -22.71 -10.43 -12.27
N PRO A 119 -23.82 -10.75 -12.96
CA PRO A 119 -24.99 -9.87 -13.05
C PRO A 119 -25.61 -9.51 -11.68
N GLY A 120 -25.51 -10.41 -10.70
CA GLY A 120 -26.01 -10.16 -9.34
C GLY A 120 -25.23 -9.07 -8.60
N LEU A 121 -23.92 -8.96 -8.85
CA LEU A 121 -23.10 -7.87 -8.29
C LEU A 121 -23.47 -6.53 -8.91
N ALA A 122 -23.71 -6.50 -10.23
CA ALA A 122 -24.14 -5.30 -10.93
C ALA A 122 -25.48 -4.75 -10.42
N ALA A 123 -26.45 -5.63 -10.14
CA ALA A 123 -27.73 -5.23 -9.56
C ALA A 123 -27.59 -4.59 -8.16
N SER A 124 -26.68 -5.13 -7.33
CA SER A 124 -26.44 -4.62 -5.97
C SER A 124 -25.70 -3.27 -5.94
N ALA A 125 -24.93 -2.92 -6.99
CA ALA A 125 -24.18 -1.66 -7.08
C ALA A 125 -25.01 -0.46 -7.58
N GLN A 126 -26.20 -0.72 -8.12
CA GLN A 126 -27.16 0.29 -8.60
C GLN A 126 -28.22 0.66 -7.55
N SER A 127 -28.27 -0.09 -6.44
CA SER A 127 -29.22 0.12 -5.34
C SER A 127 -28.75 1.19 -4.35
#